data_AF-A0AA92WJE2-F1
#
_entry.id   AF-A0AA92WJE2-F1
#
_cell.length_a   1.000
_cell.length_b   1.000
_cell.length_c   1.000
_cell.angle_alpha   90.00
_cell.angle_beta   90.00
_cell.angle_gamma   90.00
#
_symmetry.space_group_name_H-M   'P 1'
#
loop_
_entity.id
_entity.type
_entity.pdbx_description
1 polymer ?
#
loop_
_entity_poly.entity_id
_entity_poly.type
_entity_poly.pdbx_seq_one_letter_code
_entity_poly.pdbx_strand_id
1 'polypeptide(L)'
;MSYKVLMAVLNSRLCWWFMQNTGTVMSGGFYRYKPAYIKPFPIPSDMVLSKSSLEIENLVKAIEQKNENDTSALENQIDFLVYHLYGLTYDEVLIVDPETPISREEYEAYKEE
;
A
#
# COMPACT_ATOMS: atom_id res chain seq x y z
N MET A 1 7.91 -11.26 9.54
CA MET A 1 6.92 -10.58 8.68
C MET A 1 5.70 -11.46 8.57
N SER A 2 4.53 -10.96 8.93
CA SER A 2 3.28 -11.71 8.79
C SER A 2 2.85 -11.77 7.32
N TYR A 3 2.25 -12.88 6.90
CA TYR A 3 1.71 -13.02 5.54
C TYR A 3 0.69 -11.92 5.21
N LYS A 4 -0.10 -11.50 6.21
CA LYS A 4 -1.13 -10.46 6.06
C LYS A 4 -0.54 -9.09 5.75
N VAL A 5 0.57 -8.76 6.40
CA VAL A 5 1.32 -7.53 6.16
C VAL A 5 1.87 -7.50 4.74
N LEU A 6 2.44 -8.62 4.28
CA LEU A 6 2.89 -8.75 2.90
C LEU A 6 1.73 -8.63 1.90
N MET A 7 0.60 -9.28 2.19
CA MET A 7 -0.60 -9.22 1.35
C MET A 7 -1.13 -7.78 1.22
N ALA A 8 -1.17 -7.03 2.31
CA ALA A 8 -1.58 -5.62 2.31
C ALA A 8 -0.65 -4.75 1.45
N VAL A 9 0.66 -4.87 1.63
CA VAL A 9 1.65 -4.11 0.83
C VAL A 9 1.51 -4.43 -0.66
N LEU A 10 1.38 -5.70 -1.03
CA LEU A 10 1.29 -6.09 -2.42
C LEU A 10 -0.02 -5.66 -3.11
N ASN A 11 -1.09 -5.44 -2.35
CA ASN A 11 -2.37 -4.93 -2.84
C ASN A 11 -2.51 -3.40 -2.68
N SER A 12 -1.50 -2.71 -2.15
CA SER A 12 -1.53 -1.26 -1.99
C SER A 12 -1.44 -0.50 -3.32
N ARG A 13 -1.94 0.73 -3.32
CA ARG A 13 -1.80 1.69 -4.43
C ARG A 13 -0.33 1.96 -4.77
N LEU A 14 0.56 1.92 -3.79
CA LEU A 14 2.01 2.06 -4.01
C LEU A 14 2.59 0.94 -4.87
N CYS A 15 2.26 -0.32 -4.55
CA CYS A 15 2.69 -1.48 -5.33
C CYS A 15 2.12 -1.41 -6.75
N TRP A 16 0.85 -1.03 -6.89
CA TRP A 16 0.21 -0.83 -8.18
C TRP A 16 0.91 0.24 -9.01
N TRP A 17 1.18 1.41 -8.44
CA TRP A 17 1.94 2.48 -9.09
C TRP A 17 3.32 2.01 -9.54
N PHE A 18 4.06 1.28 -8.69
CA PHE A 18 5.36 0.73 -9.04
C PHE A 18 5.28 -0.21 -10.25
N MET A 19 4.30 -1.10 -10.26
CA MET A 19 4.07 -2.05 -11.36
C MET A 19 3.72 -1.34 -12.68
N GLN A 20 2.96 -0.25 -12.62
CA GLN A 20 2.63 0.54 -13.82
C GLN A 20 3.85 1.28 -14.38
N ASN A 21 4.71 1.80 -13.52
CA ASN A 21 5.90 2.57 -13.93
C ASN A 21 7.07 1.69 -14.38
N THR A 22 7.21 0.48 -13.83
CA THR A 22 8.31 -0.44 -14.16
C THR A 22 7.91 -1.54 -15.15
N GLY A 23 6.61 -1.79 -15.30
CA GLY A 23 6.08 -2.79 -16.20
C GLY A 23 6.08 -2.34 -17.65
N THR A 24 6.24 -3.31 -18.56
CA THR A 24 6.03 -3.05 -20.00
C THR A 24 4.55 -3.14 -20.31
N VAL A 25 3.94 -2.07 -20.81
CA VAL A 25 2.56 -2.07 -21.29
C VAL A 25 2.48 -2.97 -22.53
N MET A 26 1.64 -4.01 -22.48
CA MET A 26 1.36 -4.80 -23.66
C MET A 26 0.38 -4.03 -24.57
N SER A 27 0.50 -4.23 -25.88
CA SER A 27 -0.42 -3.62 -26.87
C SER A 27 -1.87 -3.93 -26.47
N GLY A 28 -2.67 -2.89 -26.19
CA GLY A 28 -4.04 -3.01 -25.67
C GLY A 28 -4.25 -2.55 -24.22
N GLY A 29 -3.23 -2.03 -23.52
CA GLY A 29 -3.39 -1.43 -22.19
C GLY A 29 -3.40 -2.42 -21.03
N PHE A 30 -3.05 -3.69 -21.28
CA PHE A 30 -2.94 -4.71 -20.23
C PHE A 30 -1.55 -4.74 -19.62
N TYR A 31 -1.49 -4.85 -18.29
CA TYR A 31 -0.26 -5.04 -17.54
C TYR A 31 0.03 -6.54 -17.36
N ARG A 32 1.27 -6.94 -17.64
CA ARG A 32 1.71 -8.32 -17.47
C ARG A 32 2.21 -8.53 -16.04
N TYR A 33 1.44 -9.25 -15.24
CA TYR A 33 1.86 -9.66 -13.89
C TYR A 33 2.81 -10.86 -13.97
N LYS A 34 4.12 -10.63 -13.92
CA LYS A 34 5.15 -11.68 -13.83
C LYS A 34 6.02 -11.46 -12.60
N PRO A 35 6.54 -12.53 -11.97
CA PRO A 35 7.47 -12.39 -10.84
C PRO A 35 8.66 -11.47 -11.14
N ALA A 36 9.12 -11.41 -12.39
CA ALA A 36 10.21 -10.53 -12.82
C ALA A 36 9.93 -9.03 -12.60
N TYR A 37 8.67 -8.61 -12.60
CA TYR A 37 8.27 -7.20 -12.39
C TYR A 37 8.02 -6.87 -10.93
N ILE A 38 7.61 -7.86 -10.12
CA ILE A 38 7.35 -7.68 -8.68
C ILE A 38 8.63 -7.83 -7.86
N LYS A 39 9.53 -8.72 -8.26
CA LYS A 39 10.78 -9.02 -7.53
C LYS A 39 11.66 -7.79 -7.24
N PRO A 40 11.73 -6.76 -8.11
CA PRO A 40 12.47 -5.54 -7.81
C PRO A 40 11.75 -4.60 -6.82
N PHE A 41 10.48 -4.83 -6.50
CA PHE A 41 9.75 -4.01 -5.53
C PHE A 41 10.43 -4.12 -4.16
N PRO A 42 10.87 -3.00 -3.56
CA PRO A 42 11.56 -3.02 -2.28
C PRO A 42 10.60 -3.46 -1.18
N ILE A 43 10.97 -4.46 -0.39
CA ILE A 43 10.23 -4.85 0.81
C ILE A 43 11.16 -4.62 2.01
N PRO A 44 10.90 -3.60 2.85
CA PRO A 44 11.75 -3.29 4.00
C PRO A 44 11.77 -4.47 4.98
N SER A 45 12.97 -4.92 5.38
CA SER A 45 13.13 -6.06 6.30
C SER A 45 12.83 -5.68 7.76
N ASP A 46 12.95 -4.41 8.09
CA ASP A 46 12.64 -3.76 9.37
C ASP A 46 11.13 -3.49 9.55
N MET A 47 10.32 -3.63 8.49
CA MET A 47 8.85 -3.55 8.55
C MET A 47 8.24 -4.47 9.61
N VAL A 48 8.92 -5.56 9.99
CA VAL A 48 8.43 -6.51 10.99
C VAL A 48 8.37 -5.91 12.41
N LEU A 49 9.12 -4.84 12.66
CA LEU A 49 9.27 -4.24 13.97
C LEU A 49 8.45 -2.95 14.15
N SER A 50 7.81 -2.46 13.09
CA SER A 50 7.02 -1.22 13.17
C SER A 50 5.63 -1.47 13.76
N LYS A 51 5.11 -0.49 14.51
CA LYS A 51 3.72 -0.50 15.02
C LYS A 51 2.72 -0.57 13.86
N SER A 52 3.03 0.14 12.77
CA SER A 52 2.27 0.10 11.52
C SER A 52 2.05 -1.32 10.99
N SER A 53 3.00 -2.25 11.17
CA SER A 53 2.80 -3.64 10.74
C SER A 53 1.70 -4.38 11.50
N LEU A 54 1.56 -4.11 12.80
CA LEU A 54 0.51 -4.71 13.63
C LEU A 54 -0.86 -4.12 13.28
N GLU A 55 -0.91 -2.82 13.05
CA GLU A 55 -2.13 -2.13 12.61
C GLU A 55 -2.61 -2.64 11.25
N ILE A 56 -1.71 -2.74 10.27
CA ILE A 56 -1.99 -3.32 8.96
C ILE A 56 -2.54 -4.75 9.11
N GLU A 57 -1.93 -5.58 9.96
CA GLU A 57 -2.43 -6.95 10.17
C GLU A 57 -3.86 -6.96 10.75
N ASN A 58 -4.17 -6.05 11.67
CA ASN A 58 -5.51 -5.92 12.25
C ASN A 58 -6.53 -5.43 11.22
N LEU A 59 -6.17 -4.46 10.39
CA LEU A 59 -7.01 -3.97 9.29
C LEU A 59 -7.33 -5.08 8.30
N VAL A 60 -6.32 -5.88 7.90
CA VAL A 60 -6.52 -7.05 7.03
C VAL A 60 -7.46 -8.06 7.66
N LYS A 61 -7.32 -8.35 8.97
CA LYS A 61 -8.26 -9.23 9.69
C LYS A 61 -9.69 -8.67 9.69
N ALA A 62 -9.84 -7.35 9.84
CA ALA A 62 -11.15 -6.70 9.80
C ALA A 62 -11.80 -6.81 8.41
N ILE A 63 -11.01 -6.67 7.34
CA ILE A 63 -11.46 -6.90 5.96
C ILE A 63 -11.92 -8.35 5.76
N GLU A 64 -11.11 -9.33 6.18
CA GLU A 64 -11.46 -10.76 6.07
C GLU A 64 -12.73 -11.15 6.85
N GLN A 65 -13.05 -10.44 7.93
CA GLN A 65 -14.22 -10.70 8.78
C GLN A 65 -15.46 -9.93 8.33
N LYS A 66 -15.31 -8.91 7.49
CA LYS A 66 -16.44 -8.16 6.94
C LYS A 66 -17.14 -9.01 5.87
N ASN A 67 -18.45 -9.20 6.05
CA ASN A 67 -19.33 -9.77 5.01
C ASN A 67 -19.92 -8.70 4.09
N GLU A 68 -19.39 -7.47 4.14
CA GLU A 68 -19.80 -6.37 3.28
C GLU A 68 -18.90 -6.32 2.05
N ASN A 69 -19.47 -5.97 0.90
CA ASN A 69 -18.71 -5.84 -0.35
C ASN A 69 -17.84 -4.57 -0.40
N ASP A 70 -18.06 -3.60 0.49
CA ASP A 70 -17.29 -2.35 0.52
C ASP A 70 -16.31 -2.31 1.70
N THR A 71 -15.04 -2.48 1.36
CA THR A 71 -13.88 -2.44 2.25
C THR A 71 -12.98 -1.24 1.97
N SER A 72 -13.41 -0.31 1.10
CA SER A 72 -12.60 0.80 0.59
C SER A 72 -12.03 1.68 1.72
N ALA A 73 -12.80 1.90 2.78
CA ALA A 73 -12.34 2.70 3.93
C ALA A 73 -11.15 2.05 4.67
N LEU A 74 -11.17 0.71 4.82
CA LEU A 74 -10.08 -0.03 5.46
C LEU A 74 -8.86 -0.13 4.54
N GLU A 75 -9.10 -0.28 3.23
CA GLU A 75 -8.06 -0.28 2.21
C GLU A 75 -7.33 1.07 2.15
N ASN A 76 -8.06 2.18 2.21
CA ASN A 76 -7.46 3.52 2.27
C ASN A 76 -6.62 3.73 3.53
N GLN A 77 -7.02 3.14 4.67
CA GLN A 77 -6.20 3.16 5.89
C GLN A 77 -4.93 2.31 5.74
N ILE A 78 -5.01 1.18 5.03
CA ILE A 78 -3.82 0.38 4.71
C ILE A 78 -2.88 1.20 3.82
N ASP A 79 -3.38 1.84 2.76
CA ASP A 79 -2.56 2.67 1.87
C ASP A 79 -1.89 3.81 2.64
N PHE A 80 -2.62 4.48 3.53
CA PHE A 80 -2.08 5.50 4.43
C PHE A 80 -0.86 5.01 5.23
N LEU A 81 -0.99 3.84 5.88
CA LEU A 81 0.09 3.25 6.67
C LEU A 81 1.26 2.77 5.78
N VAL A 82 0.96 2.26 4.59
CA VAL A 82 1.97 1.84 3.62
C VAL A 82 2.80 3.04 3.15
N TYR A 83 2.20 4.18 2.85
CA TYR A 83 2.96 5.37 2.44
C TYR A 83 3.95 5.83 3.51
N HIS A 84 3.52 5.89 4.77
CA HIS A 84 4.39 6.24 5.89
C HIS A 84 5.51 5.23 6.11
N LEU A 85 5.20 3.94 5.99
CA LEU A 85 6.19 2.88 6.14
C LEU A 85 7.32 2.99 5.10
N TYR A 86 7.00 3.41 3.88
CA TYR A 86 8.00 3.64 2.84
C TYR A 86 8.61 5.04 2.90
N GLY A 87 8.22 5.87 3.89
CA GLY A 87 8.76 7.20 4.11
C GLY A 87 8.37 8.22 3.04
N LEU A 88 7.23 8.03 2.36
CA LEU A 88 6.77 8.96 1.33
C LEU A 88 6.34 10.28 1.96
N THR A 89 6.72 11.37 1.30
CA THR A 89 6.13 12.69 1.54
C THR A 89 4.72 12.76 0.93
N TYR A 90 3.89 13.67 1.42
CA TYR A 90 2.55 13.83 0.84
C TYR A 90 2.58 14.21 -0.65
N ASP A 91 3.60 14.95 -1.10
CA ASP A 91 3.78 15.28 -2.52
C ASP A 91 4.04 14.02 -3.37
N GLU A 92 4.80 13.06 -2.84
CA GLU A 92 5.01 11.76 -3.49
C GLU A 92 3.76 10.88 -3.44
N VAL A 93 2.97 10.94 -2.36
CA VAL A 93 1.67 10.28 -2.30
C VAL A 93 0.77 10.77 -3.42
N LEU A 94 0.73 12.08 -3.70
CA LEU A 94 -0.05 12.62 -4.83
C LEU A 94 0.44 12.17 -6.20
N ILE A 95 1.71 11.76 -6.34
CA ILE A 95 2.23 11.16 -7.58
C ILE A 95 1.77 9.71 -7.70
N VAL A 96 1.73 8.99 -6.59
CA VAL A 96 1.31 7.59 -6.51
C VAL A 96 -0.21 7.45 -6.67
N ASP A 97 -0.94 8.32 -6.01
CA ASP A 97 -2.38 8.30 -5.83
C ASP A 97 -2.97 9.73 -5.85
N PRO A 98 -3.15 10.31 -7.05
CA PRO A 98 -3.62 11.69 -7.20
C PRO A 98 -5.05 11.93 -6.67
N GLU A 99 -5.86 10.88 -6.59
CA GLU A 99 -7.24 10.91 -6.09
C GLU A 99 -7.34 10.35 -4.67
N THR A 100 -6.25 10.46 -3.89
CA THR A 100 -6.24 9.98 -2.51
C THR A 100 -7.28 10.72 -1.67
N PRO A 101 -8.07 10.01 -0.83
CA PRO A 101 -9.01 10.65 0.10
C PRO A 101 -8.31 11.30 1.30
N ILE A 102 -7.00 11.10 1.45
CA ILE A 102 -6.20 11.54 2.58
C ILE A 102 -5.86 13.03 2.44
N SER A 103 -6.14 13.82 3.47
CA SER A 103 -5.74 15.23 3.49
C SER A 103 -4.26 15.40 3.88
N ARG A 104 -3.60 16.46 3.39
CA ARG A 104 -2.21 16.77 3.76
C ARG A 104 -2.03 16.92 5.26
N GLU A 105 -2.95 17.63 5.90
CA GLU A 105 -2.91 17.90 7.35
C GLU A 105 -2.98 16.60 8.15
N GLU A 106 -3.86 15.68 7.76
CA GLU A 106 -3.99 14.35 8.37
C GLU A 106 -2.73 13.50 8.17
N TYR A 107 -2.17 13.51 6.97
CA TYR A 107 -0.95 12.78 6.65
C TYR A 107 0.25 13.29 7.46
N GLU A 108 0.48 14.59 7.48
CA GLU A 108 1.63 15.18 8.17
C GLU A 108 1.48 15.19 9.71
N ALA A 109 0.25 15.11 10.23
CA ALA A 109 -0.01 15.01 11.66
C ALA A 109 0.33 13.61 12.23
N TYR A 110 0.40 12.58 11.40
CA TYR A 110 0.70 11.23 11.86
C TYR A 110 2.16 11.11 12.31
N LYS A 111 2.32 10.58 13.51
CA LYS A 111 3.61 10.28 14.10
C LYS A 111 3.61 8.82 14.51
N GLU A 112 4.54 8.07 13.94
CA GLU A 112 4.82 6.69 14.30
C GLU A 112 5.58 6.68 15.66
N GLU A 113 4.90 7.05 16.74
CA GLU A 113 5.39 6.89 18.13
C GLU A 113 5.17 5.46 18.61
#